data_AF-C7HUA7-F1
#
_entry.id   AF-C7HUA7-F1
#
_cell.length_a   1.000
_cell.length_b   1.000
_cell.length_c   1.000
_cell.angle_alpha   90.00
_cell.angle_beta   90.00
_cell.angle_gamma   90.00
#
_symmetry.space_group_name_H-M   'P 1'
#
loop_
_entity.id
_entity.type
_entity.pdbx_description
1 polymer ?
#
loop_
_entity_poly.entity_id
_entity_poly.type
_entity_poly.pdbx_seq_one_letter_code
_entity_poly.pdbx_strand_id
1 'polypeptide(L)' 'MKAKVITNDLSFLLGFRLGGIDGLILENEEEISYNFKDFTKEKDLALIIFSKYCYEKIKDEVENYRVENATPLVVVLD' A
#
# COMPACT_ATOMS: atom_id res chain seq x y z
N MET A 1 -5.85 2.23 -15.13
CA MET A 1 -4.72 2.00 -14.19
C MET A 1 -5.30 1.93 -12.81
N LYS A 2 -5.15 0.80 -12.09
CA LYS A 2 -5.72 0.61 -10.75
C LYS A 2 -4.65 0.90 -9.71
N ALA A 3 -5.00 1.67 -8.68
CA ALA A 3 -4.14 1.95 -7.53
C ALA A 3 -4.89 1.62 -6.24
N LYS A 4 -4.14 1.32 -5.17
CA LYS A 4 -4.68 1.11 -3.84
C LYS A 4 -3.83 1.79 -2.78
N VAL A 5 -4.45 2.18 -1.67
CA VAL A 5 -3.78 2.82 -0.53
C VAL A 5 -3.79 1.89 0.69
N ILE A 6 -2.68 1.83 1.41
CA ILE A 6 -2.56 1.28 2.76
C ILE A 6 -2.08 2.43 3.66
N THR A 7 -2.91 2.84 4.62
CA THR A 7 -2.60 3.96 5.50
C THR A 7 -3.17 3.70 6.90
N ASN A 8 -2.72 4.45 7.88
CA ASN A 8 -3.34 4.53 9.22
C ASN A 8 -4.08 5.86 9.42
N ASP A 9 -4.12 6.72 8.39
CA ASP A 9 -4.69 8.05 8.44
C ASP A 9 -5.96 8.13 7.56
N LEU A 10 -7.09 8.44 8.22
CA LEU A 10 -8.38 8.61 7.56
C LEU A 10 -8.42 9.79 6.58
N SER A 11 -7.79 10.91 6.93
CA SER A 11 -7.73 12.10 6.07
C SER A 11 -6.93 11.82 4.82
N PHE A 12 -5.82 11.09 4.97
CA PHE A 12 -5.00 10.62 3.85
C PHE A 12 -5.84 9.75 2.91
N LEU A 13 -6.51 8.71 3.41
CA LEU A 13 -7.38 7.85 2.59
C LEU A 13 -8.51 8.64 1.92
N LEU A 14 -9.15 9.57 2.65
CA LEU A 14 -10.24 10.37 2.12
C LEU A 14 -9.79 11.19 0.90
N GLY A 15 -8.59 11.79 0.95
CA GLY A 15 -8.01 12.51 -0.18
C GLY A 15 -7.88 11.63 -1.44
N PHE A 16 -7.40 10.40 -1.28
CA PHE A 16 -7.30 9.44 -2.38
C PHE A 16 -8.65 8.96 -2.90
N ARG A 17 -9.63 8.75 -2.01
CA ARG A 17 -10.99 8.36 -2.39
C ARG A 17 -11.70 9.42 -3.23
N LEU A 18 -11.47 10.70 -2.95
CA LEU A 18 -11.98 11.79 -3.80
C LEU A 18 -11.41 11.73 -5.23
N GLY A 19 -10.18 11.21 -5.38
CA GLY A 19 -9.54 10.92 -6.66
C GLY A 19 -9.91 9.56 -7.28
N GLY A 20 -10.87 8.83 -6.70
CA GLY A 20 -11.29 7.51 -7.18
C GLY A 20 -10.35 6.36 -6.84
N ILE A 21 -9.42 6.55 -5.89
CA ILE A 21 -8.49 5.53 -5.42
C ILE A 21 -8.99 5.02 -4.05
N ASP A 22 -9.28 3.73 -3.97
CA ASP A 22 -9.71 3.10 -2.73
C ASP A 22 -8.52 2.52 -1.94
N GLY A 23 -8.76 2.15 -0.68
CA GLY A 23 -7.71 1.66 0.20
C GLY A 23 -8.23 1.24 1.57
N LEU A 24 -7.28 0.90 2.43
CA LEU A 24 -7.53 0.37 3.77
C LEU A 24 -6.88 1.25 4.84
N ILE A 25 -7.57 1.38 5.97
CA ILE A 25 -7.03 1.97 7.20
C ILE A 25 -6.60 0.83 8.11
N LEU A 26 -5.31 0.68 8.34
CA LEU A 26 -4.71 -0.42 9.09
C LEU A 26 -3.66 0.11 10.08
N GLU A 27 -3.58 -0.49 11.26
CA GLU A 27 -2.60 -0.13 12.30
C GLU A 27 -1.67 -1.30 12.66
N ASN A 28 -2.18 -2.53 12.58
CA ASN A 28 -1.44 -3.72 12.94
C ASN A 28 -0.51 -4.16 11.80
N GLU A 29 0.73 -4.48 12.14
CA GLU A 29 1.74 -5.01 11.22
C GLU A 29 1.26 -6.28 10.50
N GLU A 30 0.59 -7.20 11.21
CA GLU A 30 0.09 -8.44 10.62
C GLU A 30 -0.96 -8.18 9.52
N GLU A 31 -1.88 -7.25 9.78
CA GLU A 31 -2.91 -6.87 8.81
C GLU A 31 -2.30 -6.12 7.62
N ILE A 32 -1.33 -5.25 7.88
CA ILE A 32 -0.61 -4.51 6.85
C ILE A 32 0.13 -5.49 5.93
N SER A 33 0.89 -6.44 6.50
CA SER A 33 1.62 -7.46 5.75
C SER A 33 0.67 -8.34 4.94
N TYR A 34 -0.43 -8.81 5.55
CA TYR A 34 -1.42 -9.63 4.86
C TYR A 34 -2.02 -8.91 3.64
N ASN A 35 -2.49 -7.68 3.82
CA ASN A 35 -3.11 -6.92 2.73
C ASN A 35 -2.10 -6.50 1.66
N PHE A 36 -0.86 -6.18 2.04
CA PHE A 36 0.20 -5.93 1.09
C PHE A 36 0.45 -7.16 0.20
N LYS A 37 0.62 -8.35 0.78
CA LYS A 37 0.78 -9.61 0.02
C LYS A 37 -0.42 -9.97 -0.83
N ASP A 38 -1.62 -9.57 -0.43
CA ASP A 38 -2.82 -9.77 -1.23
C ASP A 38 -2.83 -8.84 -2.45
N PHE A 39 -2.54 -7.55 -2.23
CA PHE A 39 -2.48 -6.55 -3.29
C PHE A 39 -1.38 -6.84 -4.32
N THR A 40 -0.23 -7.36 -3.91
CA THR A 40 0.86 -7.73 -4.84
C THR A 40 0.49 -8.87 -5.79
N LYS A 41 -0.56 -9.66 -5.47
CA LYS A 41 -1.08 -10.73 -6.33
C LYS A 41 -2.13 -10.24 -7.34
N GLU A 42 -2.65 -9.02 -7.18
CA GLU A 42 -3.63 -8.46 -8.10
C GLU A 42 -2.98 -8.09 -9.44
N LYS A 43 -3.28 -8.86 -10.49
CA LYS A 43 -2.68 -8.70 -11.83
C LYS A 43 -2.92 -7.32 -12.46
N ASP A 44 -4.04 -6.67 -12.15
CA ASP A 44 -4.41 -5.38 -12.74
C ASP A 44 -4.04 -4.19 -11.85
N LEU A 45 -3.39 -4.44 -10.70
CA LEU A 45 -2.93 -3.39 -9.80
C LEU A 45 -1.59 -2.85 -10.28
N ALA A 46 -1.54 -1.56 -10.57
CA ALA A 46 -0.34 -0.90 -11.05
C ALA A 46 0.46 -0.25 -9.91
N LEU A 47 -0.22 0.18 -8.84
CA LEU A 47 0.36 1.02 -7.79
C LEU A 47 -0.22 0.69 -6.42
N ILE A 48 0.65 0.51 -5.43
CA ILE A 48 0.32 0.46 -4.00
C ILE A 48 0.94 1.70 -3.34
N ILE A 49 0.12 2.49 -2.68
CA ILE A 49 0.50 3.73 -1.99
C ILE A 49 0.47 3.47 -0.48
N PHE A 50 1.55 3.80 0.21
CA PHE A 50 1.67 3.68 1.65
C PHE A 50 1.70 5.05 2.33
N SER A 51 1.08 5.15 3.51
CA SER A 51 1.56 6.11 4.51
C SER A 51 2.90 5.62 5.05
N LYS A 52 3.78 6.56 5.42
CA LYS A 52 5.07 6.23 6.02
C LYS A 52 4.95 5.34 7.27
N TYR A 53 3.94 5.57 8.10
CA TYR A 53 3.68 4.75 9.28
C TYR A 53 3.46 3.27 8.92
N CYS A 54 2.59 2.99 7.95
CA CYS A 54 2.31 1.61 7.53
C CYS A 54 3.52 0.98 6.83
N TYR A 55 4.27 1.76 6.04
CA TYR A 55 5.48 1.30 5.38
C TYR A 55 6.55 0.87 6.39
N GLU A 56 6.85 1.69 7.39
CA GLU A 56 7.92 1.40 8.35
C GLU A 56 7.65 0.12 9.17
N LYS A 57 6.38 -0.27 9.35
CA LYS A 57 6.01 -1.53 10.02
C LYS A 57 6.38 -2.79 9.24
N ILE A 58 6.36 -2.74 7.91
CA ILE A 58 6.66 -3.90 7.05
C ILE A 58 7.79 -3.60 6.05
N LYS A 59 8.69 -2.69 6.43
CA LYS A 59 9.71 -2.12 5.56
C LYS A 59 10.55 -3.17 4.83
N ASP A 60 11.08 -4.12 5.59
CA ASP A 60 11.93 -5.18 5.02
C ASP A 60 11.17 -6.00 3.98
N GLU A 61 9.88 -6.26 4.21
CA GLU A 61 9.03 -6.97 3.25
C GLU A 61 8.82 -6.17 1.97
N VAL A 62 8.53 -4.87 2.09
CA VAL A 62 8.32 -3.98 0.95
C VAL A 62 9.60 -3.81 0.13
N GLU A 63 10.75 -3.66 0.78
CA GLU A 63 12.03 -3.52 0.09
C GLU A 63 12.44 -4.81 -0.63
N ASN A 64 12.28 -5.98 0.02
CA ASN A 64 12.52 -7.27 -0.64
C ASN A 64 11.63 -7.43 -1.87
N TYR A 65 10.35 -7.08 -1.75
CA TYR A 65 9.42 -7.12 -2.87
C TYR A 65 9.85 -6.20 -4.03
N ARG A 66 10.29 -4.97 -3.74
CA ARG A 66 10.77 -4.00 -4.75
C ARG A 66 12.00 -4.48 -5.51
N VAL A 67 12.87 -5.27 -4.89
CA VAL A 67 14.03 -5.88 -5.54
C VAL A 67 13.62 -6.99 -6.50
N GLU A 68 12.64 -7.80 -6.10
CA GLU A 68 12.24 -9.00 -6.83
C GLU A 68 11.19 -8.74 -7.92
N ASN A 69 10.39 -7.69 -7.78
CA ASN A 69 9.19 -7.47 -8.59
C ASN A 69 9.13 -6.05 -9.16
N ALA A 70 8.74 -5.94 -10.43
CA ALA A 70 8.55 -4.66 -11.09
C ALA A 70 7.15 -4.06 -10.90
N THR A 71 6.13 -4.88 -10.60
CA THR A 71 4.71 -4.47 -10.54
C THR A 71 3.89 -5.31 -9.55
N PRO A 72 2.95 -4.71 -8.79
CA PRO A 72 2.67 -3.27 -8.66
C PRO A 72 3.84 -2.44 -8.10
N LEU A 73 3.96 -1.21 -8.60
CA LEU A 73 4.91 -0.24 -8.03
C LEU A 73 4.48 0.11 -6.60
N VAL A 74 5.43 0.20 -5.66
CA VAL A 74 5.14 0.62 -4.30
C VAL A 74 5.68 2.03 -4.07
N VAL A 75 4.83 2.96 -3.62
CA VAL A 75 5.20 4.36 -3.31
C VAL A 75 4.86 4.67 -1.86
N VAL A 76 5.72 5.41 -1.19
CA VAL A 76 5.55 5.83 0.21
C VAL A 76 5.42 7.35 0.22
N LEU A 77 4.39 7.87 0.90
CA LEU A 77 4.16 9.29 1.09
C LEU A 77 4.22 9.63 2.59
N ASP A 78 4.76 10.82 2.88
CA ASP A 78 4.79 11.43 4.22
C ASP A 78 3.45 12.08 4.58
#